data_AF-A0A960VMZ5-F1
#
_entry.id   AF-A0A960VMZ5-F1
#
_cell.length_a   1.000
_cell.length_b   1.000
_cell.length_c   1.000
_cell.angle_alpha   90.00
_cell.angle_beta   90.00
_cell.angle_gamma   90.00
#
_symmetry.space_group_name_H-M   'P 1'
#
loop_
_entity.id
_entity.type
_entity.pdbx_description
1 polymer ?
#
loop_
_entity_poly.entity_id
_entity_poly.type
_entity_poly.pdbx_seq_one_letter_code
_entity_poly.pdbx_strand_id
1 'polypeptide(L)'
;MLGLLAAAGLLLARLVPDLLLAVVHCPLREMTGWPCPTCGGTRAAILLASGRPAAAFAANPLVTVAAAAGALAFLAALVASVVPTARRRVLLSPRERKAALVGAALCVIGSWAGLLVVALRGR
;
A
#
# COMPACT_ATOMS: atom_id res chain seq x y z
N MET A 1 8.83 19.47 4.99
CA MET A 1 8.03 18.39 5.61
C MET A 1 8.37 17.01 5.05
N LEU A 2 8.25 16.75 3.74
CA LEU A 2 8.63 15.46 3.13
C LEU A 2 10.09 15.05 3.37
N GLY A 3 11.04 15.99 3.25
CA GLY A 3 12.46 15.70 3.45
C GLY A 3 12.82 15.27 4.89
N LEU A 4 12.09 15.80 5.88
CA LEU A 4 12.27 15.38 7.29
C LEU A 4 11.71 13.98 7.53
N LEU A 5 10.58 13.63 6.90
CA LEU A 5 10.01 12.28 6.99
C LEU A 5 10.92 11.24 6.31
N ALA A 6 11.48 11.57 5.15
CA ALA A 6 12.43 10.71 4.45
C ALA A 6 13.75 10.54 5.22
N ALA A 7 14.30 11.64 5.77
CA ALA A 7 15.49 11.60 6.60
C ALA A 7 15.25 10.82 7.90
N ALA A 8 14.12 11.04 8.58
CA ALA A 8 13.73 10.28 9.77
C ALA A 8 13.53 8.79 9.46
N GLY A 9 12.90 8.46 8.34
CA GLY A 9 12.75 7.08 7.88
C GLY A 9 14.09 6.41 7.59
N LEU A 10 15.04 7.14 6.98
CA LEU A 10 16.40 6.65 6.73
C LEU A 10 17.21 6.50 8.02
N LEU A 11 17.04 7.41 8.98
CA LEU A 11 17.70 7.35 10.28
C LEU A 11 17.16 6.18 11.11
N LEU A 12 15.83 5.99 11.15
CA LEU A 12 15.17 4.84 11.78
C LEU A 12 15.61 3.52 11.15
N ALA A 13 15.72 3.47 9.82
CA ALA A 13 16.25 2.32 9.10
C ALA A 13 17.70 1.96 9.48
N ARG A 14 18.50 2.94 9.92
CA ARG A 14 19.88 2.73 10.36
C ARG A 14 19.99 2.41 11.84
N LEU A 15 19.10 2.96 12.66
CA LEU A 15 19.10 2.81 14.10
C LEU A 15 18.39 1.55 14.59
N VAL A 16 17.46 0.99 13.79
CA VAL A 16 16.69 -0.20 14.17
C VAL A 16 16.64 -1.20 12.99
N PRO A 17 17.78 -1.82 12.64
CA PRO A 17 17.82 -2.80 11.54
C PRO A 17 16.91 -4.01 11.80
N ASP A 18 16.67 -4.37 13.06
CA ASP A 18 15.74 -5.42 13.45
C ASP A 18 14.28 -5.09 13.11
N LEU A 19 13.92 -3.80 13.09
CA LEU A 19 12.59 -3.37 12.65
C LEU A 19 12.43 -3.52 11.15
N LEU A 20 13.50 -3.33 10.37
CA LEU A 20 13.54 -3.64 8.93
C LEU A 20 13.53 -5.16 8.67
N LEU A 21 14.17 -5.97 9.52
CA LEU A 21 14.08 -7.43 9.47
C LEU A 21 12.67 -7.93 9.87
N ALA A 22 11.99 -7.26 10.79
CA ALA A 22 10.57 -7.48 11.09
C ALA A 22 9.63 -7.05 9.94
N VAL A 23 10.11 -6.29 8.95
CA VAL A 23 9.39 -6.09 7.68
C VAL A 23 9.53 -7.32 6.76
N VAL A 24 10.62 -8.07 6.87
CA VAL A 24 10.84 -9.34 6.14
C VAL A 24 9.98 -10.45 6.74
N HIS A 25 9.85 -10.48 8.07
CA HIS A 25 9.13 -11.47 8.84
C HIS A 25 7.95 -10.85 9.58
N CYS A 26 6.71 -11.12 9.14
CA CYS A 26 5.53 -10.55 9.79
C CYS A 26 5.35 -11.17 11.20
N PRO A 27 5.54 -10.43 12.29
CA PRO A 27 5.49 -10.99 13.64
C PRO A 27 4.10 -11.54 13.99
N LEU A 28 3.03 -10.94 13.44
CA LEU A 28 1.67 -11.47 13.61
C LEU A 28 1.55 -12.88 13.01
N ARG A 29 2.12 -13.11 11.82
CA ARG A 29 2.10 -14.42 11.17
C ARG A 29 2.97 -15.43 11.93
N GLU A 30 4.09 -15.01 12.51
CA GLU A 30 4.95 -15.91 13.29
C GLU A 30 4.33 -16.27 14.63
N MET A 31 3.69 -15.32 15.31
CA MET A 31 3.05 -15.56 16.61
C MET A 31 1.71 -16.30 16.50
N THR A 32 0.90 -16.01 15.47
CA THR A 32 -0.48 -16.53 15.38
C THR A 32 -0.66 -17.55 14.25
N GLY A 33 0.27 -17.64 13.30
CA GLY A 33 0.11 -18.40 12.06
C GLY A 33 -0.75 -17.70 11.00
N TRP A 34 -1.38 -16.56 11.32
CA TRP A 34 -2.32 -15.86 10.45
C TRP A 34 -1.67 -14.63 9.78
N PRO A 35 -1.79 -14.48 8.44
CA PRO A 35 -1.29 -13.29 7.76
C PRO A 35 -2.15 -12.06 8.09
N CYS A 36 -1.54 -10.88 8.28
CA CYS A 36 -2.26 -9.61 8.37
C CYS A 36 -2.64 -9.08 6.96
N PRO A 37 -3.54 -8.08 6.80
CA PRO A 37 -3.95 -7.59 5.47
C PRO A 37 -2.81 -6.94 4.68
N THR A 38 -1.73 -6.54 5.36
CA THR A 38 -0.53 -5.95 4.77
C THR A 38 0.61 -6.96 4.58
N CYS A 39 0.42 -8.24 4.90
CA CYS A 39 1.42 -9.28 4.65
C CYS A 39 1.78 -9.32 3.17
N GLY A 40 3.09 -9.34 2.86
CA GLY A 40 3.58 -9.29 1.48
C GLY A 40 3.59 -7.89 0.86
N GLY A 41 3.23 -6.84 1.60
CA GLY A 41 3.21 -5.46 1.10
C GLY A 41 4.55 -4.99 0.54
N THR A 42 5.66 -5.27 1.23
CA THR A 42 7.02 -4.95 0.77
C THR A 42 7.35 -5.65 -0.54
N ARG A 43 6.95 -6.92 -0.68
CA ARG A 43 7.12 -7.68 -1.94
C ARG A 43 6.29 -7.07 -3.06
N ALA A 44 5.04 -6.68 -2.80
CA ALA A 44 4.19 -5.99 -3.77
C ALA A 44 4.81 -4.65 -4.20
N ALA A 45 5.37 -3.87 -3.27
CA ALA A 45 6.05 -2.63 -3.58
C ALA A 45 7.30 -2.84 -4.47
N ILE A 46 8.12 -3.85 -4.17
CA ILE A 46 9.28 -4.22 -5.00
C ILE A 46 8.83 -4.68 -6.40
N LEU A 47 7.76 -5.47 -6.49
CA LEU A 47 7.20 -5.91 -7.77
C LEU A 47 6.64 -4.75 -8.59
N LEU A 48 6.01 -3.76 -7.95
CA LEU A 48 5.59 -2.52 -8.61
C LEU A 48 6.79 -1.71 -9.10
N ALA A 49 7.81 -1.52 -8.26
CA ALA A 49 9.02 -0.78 -8.61
C ALA A 49 9.79 -1.45 -9.76
N SER A 50 9.69 -2.77 -9.91
CA SER A 50 10.25 -3.53 -11.03
C SER A 50 9.34 -3.64 -12.25
N GLY A 51 8.23 -2.90 -12.29
CA GLY A 51 7.33 -2.86 -13.45
C GLY A 51 6.47 -4.12 -13.63
N ARG A 52 6.24 -4.87 -12.55
CA ARG A 52 5.45 -6.13 -12.56
C ARG A 52 4.13 -5.98 -11.79
N PRO A 53 3.18 -5.15 -12.26
CA PRO A 53 1.95 -4.82 -11.53
C PRO A 53 1.04 -6.03 -11.28
N ALA A 54 0.93 -6.97 -12.22
CA ALA A 54 0.13 -8.18 -12.05
C ALA A 54 0.68 -9.08 -10.92
N ALA A 55 2.01 -9.23 -10.86
CA ALA A 55 2.67 -9.99 -9.80
C ALA A 55 2.55 -9.28 -8.45
N ALA A 56 2.62 -7.94 -8.44
CA ALA A 56 2.41 -7.15 -7.24
C ALA A 56 0.99 -7.30 -6.70
N PHE A 57 -0.02 -7.26 -7.57
CA PHE A 57 -1.41 -7.46 -7.19
C PHE A 57 -1.63 -8.85 -6.59
N ALA A 58 -1.04 -9.89 -7.18
CA ALA A 58 -1.08 -11.24 -6.62
C ALA A 58 -0.36 -11.35 -5.27
N ALA A 59 0.68 -10.53 -5.03
CA ALA A 59 1.40 -10.53 -3.76
C ALA A 59 0.65 -9.79 -2.64
N ASN A 60 0.08 -8.61 -2.93
CA ASN A 60 -0.78 -7.88 -2.02
C ASN A 60 -1.65 -6.87 -2.81
N PRO A 61 -2.95 -7.15 -3.03
CA PRO A 61 -3.87 -6.27 -3.75
C PRO A 61 -3.99 -4.89 -3.11
N LEU A 62 -4.07 -4.84 -1.76
CA LEU A 62 -4.27 -3.61 -1.02
C LEU A 62 -3.13 -2.61 -1.24
N VAL A 63 -1.88 -3.06 -1.08
CA VAL A 63 -0.69 -2.22 -1.30
C VAL A 63 -0.58 -1.82 -2.77
N THR A 64 -0.94 -2.71 -3.69
CA THR A 64 -0.88 -2.42 -5.13
C THR A 64 -1.85 -1.31 -5.53
N VAL A 65 -3.11 -1.39 -5.07
CA VAL A 65 -4.12 -0.35 -5.33
C VAL A 65 -3.75 0.96 -4.64
N ALA A 66 -3.28 0.91 -3.39
CA ALA A 66 -2.85 2.11 -2.65
C ALA A 66 -1.69 2.84 -3.35
N ALA A 67 -0.69 2.08 -3.84
CA ALA A 67 0.44 2.64 -4.57
C ALA A 67 -0.01 3.28 -5.90
N ALA A 68 -0.89 2.62 -6.65
CA ALA A 68 -1.43 3.18 -7.90
C ALA A 68 -2.24 4.47 -7.67
N ALA A 69 -3.11 4.48 -6.65
CA ALA A 69 -3.88 5.67 -6.28
C ALA A 69 -2.96 6.82 -5.83
N GLY A 70 -1.93 6.52 -5.04
CA GLY A 70 -0.93 7.50 -4.62
C GLY A 70 -0.14 8.08 -5.79
N ALA A 71 0.28 7.23 -6.74
CA ALA A 71 0.97 7.68 -7.95
C ALA A 71 0.09 8.59 -8.81
N LEU A 72 -1.19 8.24 -9.00
CA LEU A 72 -2.12 9.07 -9.76
C LEU A 72 -2.38 10.41 -9.07
N ALA A 73 -2.56 10.41 -7.74
CA ALA A 73 -2.73 11.63 -6.96
C ALA A 73 -1.49 12.53 -7.02
N PHE A 74 -0.29 11.94 -6.98
CA PHE A 74 0.97 12.67 -7.14
C PHE A 74 1.09 13.32 -8.53
N LEU A 75 0.80 12.57 -9.60
CA LEU A 75 0.79 13.09 -10.96
C LEU A 75 -0.24 14.21 -11.14
N ALA A 76 -1.45 14.04 -10.62
CA ALA A 76 -2.48 15.08 -10.65
C ALA A 76 -2.03 16.35 -9.91
N ALA A 77 -1.38 16.20 -8.75
CA ALA A 77 -0.82 17.32 -8.00
C ALA A 77 0.32 18.02 -8.76
N LEU A 78 1.18 17.25 -9.43
CA LEU A 78 2.25 17.79 -10.28
C LEU A 78 1.67 18.59 -11.44
N VAL A 79 0.68 18.06 -12.16
CA VAL A 79 -0.02 18.78 -13.24
C VAL A 79 -0.71 20.04 -12.71
N ALA A 80 -1.40 19.96 -11.56
CA ALA A 80 -2.03 21.11 -10.94
C ALA A 80 -1.04 22.17 -10.43
N SER A 81 0.23 21.81 -10.24
CA SER A 81 1.29 22.77 -9.88
C SER A 81 1.75 23.62 -11.06
N VAL A 82 1.64 23.10 -12.29
CA VAL A 82 2.05 23.78 -13.53
C VAL A 82 0.86 24.38 -14.30
N VAL A 83 -0.34 23.83 -14.13
CA VAL A 83 -1.58 24.31 -14.77
C VAL A 83 -2.55 24.79 -13.68
N PRO A 84 -2.62 26.11 -13.40
CA PRO A 84 -3.46 26.65 -12.32
C PRO A 84 -4.95 26.32 -12.48
N THR A 85 -5.43 26.18 -13.71
CA THR A 85 -6.81 25.77 -14.04
C THR A 85 -7.09 24.28 -13.75
N ALA A 86 -6.05 23.45 -13.70
CA ALA A 86 -6.14 22.03 -13.32
C ALA A 86 -6.20 21.83 -11.80
N ARG A 87 -6.00 22.89 -11.00
CA ARG A 87 -6.10 22.89 -9.53
C ARG A 87 -7.55 22.76 -9.01
N ARG A 88 -8.43 22.10 -9.77
CA ARG A 88 -9.80 21.81 -9.33
C ARG A 88 -9.72 21.02 -8.03
N ARG A 89 -10.32 21.56 -6.97
CA ARG A 89 -10.54 20.80 -5.74
C ARG A 89 -11.32 19.56 -6.16
N VAL A 90 -10.75 18.38 -5.95
CA VAL A 90 -11.48 17.12 -6.07
C VAL A 90 -12.47 17.12 -4.90
N LEU A 91 -13.59 17.80 -5.09
CA LEU A 91 -14.74 17.66 -4.21
C LEU A 91 -15.36 16.33 -4.58
N LEU A 92 -14.99 15.28 -3.85
CA LEU A 92 -15.72 14.03 -3.91
C LEU A 92 -17.14 14.32 -3.45
N SER A 93 -18.11 14.06 -4.32
CA SER A 93 -19.50 13.99 -3.91
C SER A 93 -19.65 12.97 -2.78
N PRO A 94 -20.68 13.09 -1.92
CA PRO A 94 -20.94 12.11 -0.87
C PRO A 94 -21.02 10.66 -1.40
N ARG A 95 -21.48 10.49 -2.65
CA ARG A 95 -21.56 9.19 -3.33
C ARG A 95 -20.19 8.66 -3.74
N GLU A 96 -19.34 9.50 -4.34
CA GLU A 96 -17.97 9.11 -4.72
C GLU A 96 -17.12 8.79 -3.49
N ARG A 97 -17.27 9.57 -2.41
CA ARG A 97 -16.60 9.29 -1.13
C ARG A 97 -17.05 7.96 -0.55
N LYS A 98 -18.35 7.68 -0.56
CA LYS A 98 -18.90 6.38 -0.10
C LYS A 98 -18.38 5.23 -0.97
N ALA A 99 -18.37 5.39 -2.29
CA ALA A 99 -17.85 4.39 -3.21
C ALA A 99 -16.36 4.11 -3.00
N ALA A 100 -15.55 5.16 -2.79
CA ALA A 100 -14.12 5.02 -2.49
C ALA A 100 -13.89 4.27 -1.17
N LEU A 101 -14.66 4.61 -0.12
CA LEU A 101 -14.57 3.91 1.17
C LEU A 101 -14.99 2.45 1.07
N VAL A 102 -16.08 2.16 0.36
CA VAL A 102 -16.54 0.78 0.11
C VAL A 102 -15.51 0.01 -0.71
N GLY A 103 -14.97 0.62 -1.77
CA GLY A 103 -13.92 0.02 -2.60
C GLY A 103 -12.64 -0.29 -1.79
N ALA A 104 -12.21 0.64 -0.94
CA ALA A 104 -11.08 0.42 -0.03
C ALA A 104 -11.37 -0.72 0.96
N ALA A 105 -12.56 -0.76 1.56
CA ALA A 105 -12.96 -1.83 2.46
C ALA A 105 -12.98 -3.20 1.76
N LEU A 106 -13.53 -3.27 0.55
CA LEU A 106 -13.52 -4.48 -0.28
C LEU A 106 -12.11 -4.91 -0.67
N CYS A 107 -11.21 -3.97 -0.97
CA CYS A 107 -9.80 -4.27 -1.22
C CYS A 107 -9.12 -4.84 0.02
N VAL A 108 -9.37 -4.27 1.20
CA VAL A 108 -8.83 -4.78 2.47
C VAL A 108 -9.36 -6.19 2.74
N ILE A 109 -10.68 -6.38 2.68
CA ILE A 109 -11.34 -7.67 2.95
C ILE A 109 -10.90 -8.73 1.94
N GLY A 110 -10.91 -8.40 0.65
CA GLY A 110 -10.51 -9.29 -0.44
C GLY A 110 -9.02 -9.66 -0.38
N SER A 111 -8.16 -8.67 -0.11
CA SER A 111 -6.72 -8.91 0.13
C SER A 111 -6.50 -9.85 1.30
N TRP A 112 -7.26 -9.68 2.39
CA TRP A 112 -7.14 -10.53 3.56
C TRP A 112 -7.68 -11.94 3.30
N ALA A 113 -8.87 -12.08 2.73
CA ALA A 113 -9.47 -13.37 2.38
C ALA A 113 -8.56 -14.20 1.44
N GLY A 114 -7.93 -13.59 0.44
CA GLY A 114 -6.98 -14.27 -0.43
C GLY A 114 -5.75 -14.80 0.32
N LEU A 115 -5.19 -13.99 1.22
CA LEU A 115 -4.07 -14.39 2.08
C LEU A 115 -4.45 -15.52 3.05
N LEU A 116 -5.68 -15.48 3.59
CA LEU A 116 -6.23 -16.54 4.44
C LEU A 116 -6.35 -17.87 3.69
N VAL A 117 -6.90 -17.85 2.47
CA VAL A 117 -7.03 -19.06 1.63
C VAL A 117 -5.66 -19.68 1.32
N VAL A 118 -4.66 -18.87 0.99
CA VAL A 118 -3.29 -19.35 0.75
C VAL A 118 -2.67 -19.92 2.02
N ALA A 119 -2.87 -19.28 3.17
CA ALA A 119 -2.37 -19.76 4.45
C ALA A 119 -3.04 -21.06 4.94
N LEU A 120 -4.31 -21.27 4.59
CA LEU A 120 -5.05 -22.50 4.92
C LEU A 120 -4.71 -23.67 3.98
N ARG A 121 -4.32 -23.41 2.72
CA ARG A 121 -3.92 -24.45 1.75
C ARG A 121 -2.50 -24.99 1.95
N GLY A 122 -1.65 -24.26 2.68
CA GLY A 122 -0.24 -24.64 2.94
C GLY A 122 0.01 -25.27 4.31
N ARG A 123 -1.04 -25.52 5.10
CA ARG A 123 -1.01 -26.34 6.32
C ARG A 123 -1.50 -27.74 5.99
#